data_AF-A0A4R4DSF0-F1
#
_entry.id   AF-A0A4R4DSF0-F1
#
_cell.length_a   1.000
_cell.length_b   1.000
_cell.length_c   1.000
_cell.angle_alpha   90.00
_cell.angle_beta   90.00
_cell.angle_gamma   90.00
#
_symmetry.space_group_name_H-M   'P 1'
#
loop_
_entity.id
_entity.type
_entity.pdbx_description
1 polymer ?
#
loop_
_entity_poly.entity_id
_entity_poly.type
_entity_poly.pdbx_seq_one_letter_code
_entity_poly.pdbx_strand_id
1 'polypeptide(L)'
;MPFEPPVISTRLPRSSMSMPVPSRLRCRVPHANRSGRSRRTLPLRMTIAAAPGRRKAMALLAFGALGACARPPPAAPCVAPPPGEVAWLLERGWHLEIALRRADLVAPLTGIAARFPGAETLLFGFGKRSYVLAEAGAVEELLLGPLPGRGAVEVRALSAEVAALPGPAVALPLPPGGQARLQAFIAGSILWDGAEPRPAHPRPVQDSLFYEARRGYSLLYTCNTWTAEALRAAGLPVSAQGVVLAGAVLAQLPRVAGGCVLGPALRR
;
A
#
# COMPACT_ATOMS: atom_id res chain seq x y z
N MET A 1 26.08 29.23 -20.43
CA MET A 1 26.78 28.01 -20.87
C MET A 1 25.75 26.88 -20.85
N PRO A 2 25.43 26.25 -21.99
CA PRO A 2 24.46 25.16 -21.98
C PRO A 2 25.10 23.86 -21.49
N PHE A 3 24.44 23.22 -20.53
CA PHE A 3 24.87 22.00 -19.85
C PHE A 3 24.26 20.80 -20.60
N GLU A 4 25.08 19.98 -21.25
CA GLU A 4 24.66 18.72 -21.87
C GLU A 4 24.50 17.61 -20.81
N PRO A 5 23.41 16.82 -20.84
CA PRO A 5 23.26 15.65 -19.98
C PRO A 5 23.99 14.41 -20.55
N PRO A 6 24.56 13.53 -19.71
CA PRO A 6 25.29 12.36 -20.18
C PRO A 6 24.37 11.21 -20.61
N VAL A 7 24.72 10.59 -21.74
CA VAL A 7 24.13 9.37 -22.30
C VAL A 7 24.64 8.15 -21.53
N ILE A 8 23.74 7.37 -20.91
CA ILE A 8 24.09 6.10 -20.23
C ILE A 8 23.79 4.93 -21.18
N SER A 9 24.86 4.22 -21.55
CA SER A 9 24.87 3.06 -22.44
C SER A 9 24.38 1.79 -21.72
N THR A 10 23.34 1.16 -22.26
CA THR A 10 22.82 -0.14 -21.83
C THR A 10 23.61 -1.28 -22.47
N ARG A 11 24.65 -1.79 -21.81
CA ARG A 11 25.22 -3.13 -22.08
C ARG A 11 25.68 -3.79 -20.79
N LEU A 12 24.96 -4.82 -20.36
CA LEU A 12 25.41 -5.77 -19.35
C LEU A 12 26.25 -6.87 -20.03
N PRO A 13 27.48 -7.16 -19.59
CA PRO A 13 28.24 -8.30 -20.07
C PRO A 13 27.74 -9.61 -19.43
N ARG A 14 27.55 -10.64 -20.27
CA ARG A 14 27.39 -12.03 -19.83
C ARG A 14 28.76 -12.55 -19.35
N SER A 15 28.84 -12.99 -18.10
CA SER A 15 29.99 -13.75 -17.60
C SER A 15 29.55 -15.18 -17.26
N SER A 16 29.92 -16.10 -18.15
CA SER A 16 30.03 -17.53 -17.90
C SER A 16 31.36 -17.80 -17.19
N MET A 17 31.34 -18.44 -16.01
CA MET A 17 32.54 -19.00 -15.42
C MET A 17 32.20 -20.28 -14.65
N SER A 18 32.62 -21.40 -15.24
CA SER A 18 32.72 -22.72 -14.62
C SER A 18 33.80 -22.72 -13.54
N MET A 19 33.54 -23.40 -12.41
CA MET A 19 34.54 -23.66 -11.36
C MET A 19 34.63 -25.16 -11.08
N PRO A 20 35.83 -25.68 -10.75
CA PRO A 20 36.11 -27.11 -10.68
C PRO A 20 35.83 -27.73 -9.30
N VAL A 21 35.61 -29.05 -9.32
CA VAL A 21 35.43 -29.96 -8.18
C VAL A 21 36.78 -30.29 -7.53
N PRO A 22 36.86 -30.40 -6.19
CA PRO A 22 37.88 -31.21 -5.53
C PRO A 22 37.30 -32.42 -4.78
N SER A 23 38.12 -33.47 -4.80
CA SER A 23 37.89 -34.85 -4.39
C SER A 23 38.15 -35.12 -2.91
N ARG A 24 37.25 -35.94 -2.32
CA ARG A 24 37.43 -37.03 -1.34
C ARG A 24 38.61 -37.00 -0.36
N LEU A 25 38.28 -37.10 0.93
CA LEU A 25 39.06 -37.87 1.91
C LEU A 25 38.12 -38.75 2.74
N ARG A 26 38.39 -40.07 2.69
CA ARG A 26 37.74 -41.14 3.45
C ARG A 26 38.60 -41.43 4.68
N CYS A 27 37.98 -41.66 5.84
CA CYS A 27 38.59 -42.44 6.92
C CYS A 27 37.79 -43.71 7.19
N ARG A 28 38.53 -44.81 7.35
CA ARG A 28 38.13 -46.21 7.46
C ARG A 28 37.50 -46.54 8.80
N VAL A 29 36.61 -47.53 8.79
CA VAL A 29 36.15 -48.29 9.97
C VAL A 29 36.67 -49.74 9.84
N PRO A 30 37.09 -50.42 10.93
CA PRO A 30 37.50 -51.83 10.88
C PRO A 30 36.31 -52.80 10.95
N HIS A 31 36.59 -54.03 10.53
CA HIS A 31 35.63 -55.11 10.27
C HIS A 31 35.91 -56.31 11.22
N ALA A 32 34.86 -56.92 11.77
CA ALA A 32 34.72 -58.37 12.10
C ALA A 32 33.38 -58.57 12.84
N ASN A 33 32.32 -59.11 12.23
CA ASN A 33 31.98 -60.53 11.98
C ASN A 33 31.67 -61.36 13.24
N ARG A 34 30.38 -61.71 13.45
CA ARG A 34 29.96 -63.11 13.73
C ARG A 34 28.43 -63.30 13.70
N SER A 35 28.11 -64.48 13.19
CA SER A 35 26.84 -65.18 13.04
C SER A 35 25.90 -65.23 14.27
N GLY A 36 24.59 -65.19 14.04
CA GLY A 36 23.58 -65.56 15.03
C GLY A 36 22.18 -65.71 14.43
N ARG A 37 21.65 -66.93 14.47
CA ARG A 37 20.41 -67.41 13.85
C ARG A 37 19.21 -67.19 14.79
N SER A 38 18.09 -66.71 14.23
CA SER A 38 16.68 -66.92 14.61
C SER A 38 16.24 -66.73 16.08
N ARG A 39 15.27 -65.83 16.30
CA ARG A 39 14.00 -66.13 17.00
C ARG A 39 12.97 -65.01 16.76
N ARG A 40 11.77 -65.41 16.33
CA ARG A 40 10.56 -64.59 16.20
C ARG A 40 10.13 -64.05 17.57
N THR A 41 9.88 -62.75 17.67
CA THR A 41 8.84 -62.16 18.53
C THR A 41 8.33 -60.88 17.85
N LEU A 42 7.02 -60.78 17.60
CA LEU A 42 6.39 -59.53 17.17
C LEU A 42 6.26 -58.60 18.38
N PRO A 43 6.75 -57.35 18.33
CA PRO A 43 6.30 -56.33 19.26
C PRO A 43 5.07 -55.63 18.67
N LEU A 44 3.96 -55.70 19.42
CA LEU A 44 2.75 -54.91 19.20
C LEU A 44 3.13 -53.42 19.31
N ARG A 45 3.30 -52.73 18.18
CA ARG A 45 3.43 -51.26 18.17
C ARG A 45 2.05 -50.64 18.36
N MET A 46 1.73 -50.26 19.60
CA MET A 46 0.65 -49.30 19.86
C MET A 46 1.05 -47.95 19.29
N THR A 47 0.54 -47.61 18.11
CA THR A 47 0.53 -46.24 17.61
C THR A 47 -0.52 -45.46 18.38
N ILE A 48 -0.12 -44.71 19.40
CA ILE A 48 -0.93 -43.65 19.98
C ILE A 48 -0.93 -42.51 18.96
N ALA A 49 -1.96 -42.45 18.12
CA ALA A 49 -2.22 -41.28 17.30
C ALA A 49 -2.52 -40.12 18.26
N ALA A 50 -1.61 -39.15 18.35
CA ALA A 50 -1.84 -37.93 19.10
C ALA A 50 -2.97 -37.14 18.42
N ALA A 51 -4.20 -37.30 18.91
CA ALA A 51 -5.32 -36.46 18.52
C ALA A 51 -4.98 -35.00 18.93
N PRO A 52 -4.95 -34.03 18.00
CA PRO A 52 -4.72 -32.65 18.37
C PRO A 52 -5.88 -32.19 19.27
N GLY A 53 -5.56 -31.81 20.51
CA GLY A 53 -6.56 -31.42 21.49
C GLY A 53 -7.48 -30.31 20.95
N ARG A 54 -8.79 -30.44 21.21
CA ARG A 54 -9.87 -29.56 20.73
C ARG A 54 -9.56 -28.05 20.81
N ARG A 55 -8.71 -27.62 21.74
CA ARG A 55 -8.24 -26.22 21.88
C ARG A 55 -7.38 -25.72 20.71
N LYS A 56 -6.55 -26.58 20.10
CA LYS A 56 -5.73 -26.22 18.91
C LYS A 56 -6.59 -26.11 17.64
N ALA A 57 -7.59 -26.98 17.51
CA ALA A 57 -8.57 -26.88 16.43
C ALA A 57 -9.42 -25.60 16.54
N MET A 58 -9.81 -25.21 17.75
CA MET A 58 -10.57 -23.97 17.99
C MET A 58 -9.75 -22.70 17.70
N ALA A 59 -8.44 -22.70 18.02
CA ALA A 59 -7.56 -21.58 17.70
C ALA A 59 -7.31 -21.42 16.19
N LEU A 60 -7.24 -22.53 15.45
CA LEU A 60 -7.13 -22.52 13.98
C LEU A 60 -8.44 -22.09 13.30
N LEU A 61 -9.61 -22.45 13.86
CA LEU A 61 -10.89 -21.94 13.39
C LEU A 61 -11.10 -20.45 13.72
N ALA A 62 -10.61 -19.96 14.86
CA ALA A 62 -10.68 -18.54 15.21
C ALA A 62 -9.76 -17.67 14.34
N PHE A 63 -8.58 -18.17 13.95
CA PHE A 63 -7.70 -17.48 12.98
C PHE A 63 -8.22 -17.56 11.54
N GLY A 64 -8.87 -18.67 11.15
CA GLY A 64 -9.50 -18.82 9.83
C GLY A 64 -10.75 -17.95 9.65
N ALA A 65 -11.51 -17.68 10.72
CA ALA A 65 -12.72 -16.88 10.68
C ALA A 65 -12.49 -15.37 10.51
N LEU A 66 -11.27 -14.87 10.80
CA LEU A 66 -10.90 -13.47 10.58
C LEU A 66 -10.55 -13.14 9.11
N GLY A 67 -10.41 -14.16 8.26
CA GLY A 67 -10.07 -14.00 6.85
C GLY A 67 -11.26 -13.81 5.91
N ALA A 68 -12.48 -14.07 6.37
CA ALA A 68 -13.70 -13.88 5.58
C ALA A 68 -14.19 -12.43 5.65
N CYS A 69 -13.32 -11.46 5.35
CA CYS A 69 -13.78 -10.11 5.04
C CYS A 69 -14.49 -10.19 3.70
N ALA A 70 -15.83 -10.26 3.72
CA ALA A 70 -16.64 -10.10 2.52
C ALA A 70 -16.24 -8.77 1.87
N ARG A 71 -15.53 -8.85 0.73
CA ARG A 71 -15.18 -7.67 -0.05
C ARG A 71 -16.53 -7.09 -0.50
N PRO A 72 -16.82 -5.80 -0.21
CA PRO A 72 -18.06 -5.19 -0.68
C PRO A 72 -18.13 -5.34 -2.21
N PRO A 73 -19.34 -5.52 -2.77
CA PRO A 73 -19.49 -5.58 -4.22
C PRO A 73 -18.87 -4.33 -4.83
N PRO A 74 -18.11 -4.46 -5.92
CA PRO A 74 -17.49 -3.31 -6.57
C PRO A 74 -18.58 -2.32 -6.98
N ALA A 75 -18.28 -1.02 -6.90
CA ALA A 75 -19.21 -0.01 -7.40
C ALA A 75 -19.45 -0.23 -8.91
N ALA A 76 -20.61 0.21 -9.39
CA ALA A 76 -20.97 0.06 -10.79
C ALA A 76 -19.93 0.75 -11.70
N PRO A 77 -19.63 0.21 -12.90
CA PRO A 77 -18.75 0.89 -13.85
C PRO A 77 -19.27 2.28 -14.22
N CYS A 78 -18.38 3.23 -14.43
CA CYS A 78 -18.76 4.56 -14.92
C CYS A 78 -19.25 4.45 -16.37
N VAL A 79 -20.49 4.88 -16.62
CA VAL A 79 -21.02 5.08 -17.99
C VAL A 79 -20.41 6.33 -18.62
N ALA A 80 -20.19 7.37 -17.80
CA ALA A 80 -19.47 8.60 -18.13
C ALA A 80 -18.81 9.14 -16.85
N PRO A 81 -17.81 10.04 -16.94
CA PRO A 81 -17.30 10.76 -15.78
C PRO A 81 -18.44 11.49 -15.06
N PRO A 82 -18.51 11.44 -13.71
CA PRO A 82 -19.55 12.18 -13.01
C PRO A 82 -19.42 13.70 -13.27
N PRO A 83 -20.55 14.41 -13.44
CA PRO A 83 -20.52 15.85 -13.62
C PRO A 83 -20.13 16.57 -12.32
N GLY A 84 -19.55 17.76 -12.44
CA GLY A 84 -19.25 18.64 -11.31
C GLY A 84 -17.94 18.32 -10.60
N GLU A 85 -17.91 18.57 -9.29
CA GLU A 85 -16.75 18.33 -8.44
C GLU A 85 -16.56 16.83 -8.22
N VAL A 86 -15.39 16.29 -8.57
CA VAL A 86 -15.08 14.86 -8.42
C VAL A 86 -13.74 14.69 -7.75
N ALA A 87 -13.67 13.76 -6.81
CA ALA A 87 -12.42 13.16 -6.35
C ALA A 87 -12.38 11.70 -6.77
N TRP A 88 -11.19 11.13 -6.87
CA TRP A 88 -11.05 9.72 -7.19
C TRP A 88 -10.29 9.01 -6.09
N LEU A 89 -10.76 7.82 -5.75
CA LEU A 89 -10.12 6.98 -4.76
C LEU A 89 -9.43 5.81 -5.44
N LEU A 90 -8.14 5.63 -5.18
CA LEU A 90 -7.34 4.54 -5.71
C LEU A 90 -7.00 3.56 -4.59
N GLU A 91 -7.18 2.28 -4.85
CA GLU A 91 -6.75 1.19 -3.97
C GLU A 91 -5.49 0.54 -4.55
N ARG A 92 -4.44 0.45 -3.72
CA ARG A 92 -3.22 -0.30 -4.03
C ARG A 92 -2.96 -1.32 -2.94
N GLY A 93 -3.66 -2.45 -3.03
CA GLY A 93 -3.61 -3.49 -2.02
C GLY A 93 -4.30 -3.04 -0.74
N TRP A 94 -3.53 -2.69 0.29
CA TRP A 94 -4.04 -2.29 1.60
C TRP A 94 -4.05 -0.76 1.83
N HIS A 95 -3.54 0.00 0.86
CA HIS A 95 -3.36 1.45 0.92
C HIS A 95 -4.33 2.18 -0.01
N LEU A 96 -4.86 3.30 0.47
CA LEU A 96 -5.76 4.18 -0.28
C LEU A 96 -5.12 5.54 -0.50
N GLU A 97 -5.37 6.09 -1.68
CA GLU A 97 -4.99 7.46 -2.04
C GLU A 97 -6.15 8.19 -2.69
N ILE A 98 -6.11 9.51 -2.55
CA ILE A 98 -7.06 10.43 -3.15
C ILE A 98 -6.37 11.12 -4.33
N ALA A 99 -6.91 10.94 -5.52
CA ALA A 99 -6.49 11.65 -6.71
C ALA A 99 -7.36 12.90 -6.93
N LEU A 100 -6.70 13.99 -7.32
CA LEU A 100 -7.31 15.24 -7.78
C LEU A 100 -6.64 15.66 -9.09
N ARG A 101 -7.43 16.22 -10.02
CA ARG A 101 -6.87 16.84 -11.22
C ARG A 101 -6.07 18.07 -10.81
N ARG A 102 -4.91 18.25 -11.42
CA ARG A 102 -4.07 19.43 -11.19
C ARG A 102 -4.83 20.73 -11.44
N ALA A 103 -5.64 20.76 -12.51
CA ALA A 103 -6.40 21.94 -12.92
C ALA A 103 -7.42 22.41 -11.87
N ASP A 104 -7.86 21.52 -10.98
CA ASP A 104 -8.83 21.84 -9.93
C ASP A 104 -8.18 22.24 -8.60
N LEU A 105 -6.84 22.19 -8.51
CA LEU A 105 -6.15 22.51 -7.27
C LEU A 105 -6.19 24.02 -7.00
N VAL A 106 -6.37 24.38 -5.73
CA VAL A 106 -6.30 25.75 -5.23
C VAL A 106 -5.15 25.91 -4.23
N ALA A 107 -4.82 27.15 -3.87
CA ALA A 107 -3.81 27.41 -2.86
C ALA A 107 -4.22 26.78 -1.50
N PRO A 108 -3.26 26.24 -0.73
CA PRO A 108 -1.83 26.20 -0.99
C PRO A 108 -1.36 25.00 -1.83
N LEU A 109 -2.25 24.08 -2.22
CA LEU A 109 -1.88 22.85 -2.95
C LEU A 109 -1.34 23.13 -4.36
N THR A 110 -1.70 24.24 -4.99
CA THR A 110 -1.10 24.69 -6.25
C THR A 110 0.42 24.91 -6.13
N GLY A 111 0.91 25.36 -4.97
CA GLY A 111 2.35 25.50 -4.72
C GLY A 111 3.07 24.16 -4.63
N ILE A 112 2.40 23.11 -4.15
CA ILE A 112 2.90 21.74 -4.21
C ILE A 112 2.90 21.25 -5.67
N ALA A 113 1.80 21.45 -6.39
CA ALA A 113 1.67 21.01 -7.79
C ALA A 113 2.71 21.66 -8.72
N ALA A 114 3.12 22.90 -8.45
CA ALA A 114 4.18 23.59 -9.18
C ALA A 114 5.51 22.82 -9.20
N ARG A 115 5.78 21.97 -8.19
CA ARG A 115 6.99 21.14 -8.09
C ARG A 115 6.98 19.92 -9.02
N PHE A 116 5.85 19.63 -9.66
CA PHE A 116 5.68 18.52 -10.60
C PHE A 116 5.31 19.06 -11.99
N PRO A 117 6.26 19.61 -12.76
CA PRO A 117 5.97 20.08 -14.11
C PRO A 117 5.48 18.90 -14.97
N GLY A 118 4.37 19.08 -15.69
CA GLY A 118 3.79 18.03 -16.54
C GLY A 118 2.83 17.05 -15.84
N ALA A 119 2.54 17.24 -14.55
CA ALA A 119 1.51 16.46 -13.89
C ALA A 119 0.11 16.86 -14.39
N GLU A 120 -0.75 15.89 -14.72
CA GLU A 120 -2.18 16.12 -14.96
C GLU A 120 -3.01 15.78 -13.72
N THR A 121 -2.53 14.81 -12.94
CA THR A 121 -3.17 14.31 -11.72
C THR A 121 -2.17 14.31 -10.57
N LEU A 122 -2.62 14.71 -9.39
CA LEU A 122 -1.89 14.52 -8.14
C LEU A 122 -2.62 13.52 -7.25
N LEU A 123 -1.86 12.59 -6.68
CA LEU A 123 -2.31 11.59 -5.72
C LEU A 123 -1.79 11.97 -4.35
N PHE A 124 -2.68 11.93 -3.37
CA PHE A 124 -2.41 12.28 -1.99
C PHE A 124 -2.62 11.04 -1.11
N GLY A 125 -1.60 10.71 -0.34
CA GLY A 125 -1.59 9.60 0.61
C GLY A 125 -1.11 10.02 1.98
N PHE A 126 -1.30 9.17 2.97
CA PHE A 126 -0.78 9.36 4.33
C PHE A 126 -0.16 8.06 4.84
N GLY A 127 0.93 8.14 5.60
CA GLY A 127 1.52 6.95 6.21
C GLY A 127 2.50 7.26 7.32
N LYS A 128 3.02 6.20 7.96
CA LYS A 128 4.12 6.31 8.91
C LYS A 128 5.38 6.74 8.16
N ARG A 129 5.97 7.87 8.54
CA ARG A 129 7.14 8.47 7.87
C ARG A 129 8.28 7.47 7.68
N SER A 130 8.62 6.69 8.71
CA SER A 130 9.70 5.70 8.60
C SER A 130 9.38 4.59 7.59
N TYR A 131 8.11 4.15 7.55
CA TYR A 131 7.65 3.09 6.66
C TYR A 131 7.60 3.54 5.20
N VAL A 132 6.99 4.69 4.92
CA VAL A 132 6.81 5.17 3.53
C VAL A 132 8.10 5.67 2.87
N LEU A 133 9.12 5.96 3.67
CA LEU A 133 10.45 6.34 3.19
C LEU A 133 11.46 5.19 3.21
N ALA A 134 11.07 4.01 3.72
CA ALA A 134 11.96 2.87 3.78
C ALA A 134 12.23 2.29 2.38
N GLU A 135 13.39 1.68 2.22
CA GLU A 135 13.69 0.90 1.03
C GLU A 135 12.76 -0.32 0.93
N ALA A 136 12.43 -0.71 -0.31
CA ALA A 136 11.57 -1.86 -0.53
C ALA A 136 12.17 -3.12 0.09
N GLY A 137 11.46 -3.73 1.05
CA GLY A 137 11.92 -4.94 1.74
C GLY A 137 12.66 -4.72 3.06
N ALA A 138 12.67 -3.49 3.60
CA ALA A 138 13.15 -3.18 4.94
C ALA A 138 12.42 -4.03 6.02
N VAL A 139 13.07 -5.11 6.47
CA VAL A 139 12.48 -6.10 7.39
C VAL A 139 12.25 -5.50 8.78
N GLU A 140 13.07 -4.52 9.18
CA GLU A 140 12.90 -3.76 10.42
C GLU A 140 11.56 -3.05 10.49
N GLU A 141 11.03 -2.58 9.36
CA GLU A 141 9.71 -1.94 9.30
C GLU A 141 8.57 -2.95 9.44
N LEU A 142 8.81 -4.24 9.23
CA LEU A 142 7.84 -5.28 9.57
C LEU A 142 7.68 -5.40 11.10
N LEU A 143 8.75 -5.17 11.86
CA LEU A 143 8.75 -5.20 13.32
C LEU A 143 8.26 -3.88 13.92
N LEU A 144 8.67 -2.75 13.34
CA LEU A 144 8.34 -1.41 13.83
C LEU A 144 7.02 -0.88 13.28
N GLY A 145 6.47 -1.48 12.21
CA GLY A 145 5.22 -1.09 11.57
C GLY A 145 4.04 -0.89 12.52
N PRO A 146 3.83 -1.78 13.51
CA PRO A 146 2.76 -1.63 14.50
C PRO A 146 2.97 -0.49 15.50
N LEU A 147 4.19 0.02 15.66
CA LEU A 147 4.47 1.08 16.62
C LEU A 147 4.04 2.44 16.08
N PRO A 148 3.43 3.32 16.91
CA PRO A 148 3.14 4.69 16.53
C PRO A 148 4.40 5.44 16.10
N GLY A 149 4.24 6.41 15.22
CA GLY A 149 5.35 7.21 14.73
C GLY A 149 4.92 8.50 14.07
N ARG A 150 5.90 9.28 13.60
CA ARG A 150 5.64 10.50 12.83
C ARG A 150 4.88 10.15 11.55
N GLY A 151 3.86 10.94 11.22
CA GLY A 151 3.14 10.80 9.96
C GLY A 151 3.84 11.57 8.84
N ALA A 152 3.59 11.15 7.61
CA ALA A 152 3.95 11.88 6.41
C ALA A 152 2.76 11.88 5.44
N VAL A 153 2.56 13.02 4.76
CA VAL A 153 1.66 13.11 3.61
C VAL A 153 2.50 12.89 2.36
N GLU A 154 2.14 11.88 1.58
CA GLU A 154 2.71 11.59 0.28
C GLU A 154 1.98 12.41 -0.79
N VAL A 155 2.74 12.97 -1.72
CA VAL A 155 2.22 13.58 -2.94
C VAL A 155 2.96 12.99 -4.13
N ARG A 156 2.22 12.28 -4.98
CA ARG A 156 2.72 11.69 -6.22
C ARG A 156 2.07 12.37 -7.41
N ALA A 157 2.84 12.63 -8.45
CA ALA A 157 2.34 13.20 -9.69
C ALA A 157 2.25 12.12 -10.78
N LEU A 158 1.19 12.19 -11.57
CA LEU A 158 1.04 11.38 -12.77
C LEU A 158 0.80 12.32 -13.97
N SER A 159 1.47 12.03 -15.08
CA SER A 159 1.32 12.74 -16.35
C SER A 159 0.09 12.31 -17.14
N ALA A 160 -0.85 11.61 -16.49
CA ALA A 160 -2.05 11.08 -17.10
C ALA A 160 -3.28 11.56 -16.33
N GLU A 161 -4.35 11.83 -17.07
CA GLU A 161 -5.66 12.08 -16.50
C GLU A 161 -6.13 10.90 -15.64
N VAL A 162 -7.00 11.19 -14.68
CA VAL A 162 -7.49 10.20 -13.72
C VAL A 162 -8.18 9.02 -14.42
N ALA A 163 -8.87 9.28 -15.53
CA ALA A 163 -9.54 8.26 -16.35
C ALA A 163 -8.57 7.26 -17.01
N ALA A 164 -7.30 7.63 -17.15
CA ALA A 164 -6.27 6.81 -17.78
C ALA A 164 -5.40 6.05 -16.76
N LEU A 165 -5.68 6.16 -15.46
CA LEU A 165 -4.85 5.55 -14.43
C LEU A 165 -4.95 4.01 -14.45
N PRO A 166 -3.82 3.31 -14.19
CA PRO A 166 -3.82 1.86 -14.13
C PRO A 166 -4.51 1.37 -12.85
N GLY A 167 -5.47 0.46 -13.02
CA GLY A 167 -6.19 -0.19 -11.92
C GLY A 167 -7.56 0.45 -11.63
N PRO A 168 -8.35 -0.16 -10.73
CA PRO A 168 -9.68 0.37 -10.39
C PRO A 168 -9.54 1.68 -9.61
N ALA A 169 -10.06 2.76 -10.18
CA ALA A 169 -10.26 4.03 -9.50
C ALA A 169 -11.76 4.27 -9.30
N VAL A 170 -12.17 4.62 -8.09
CA VAL A 170 -13.57 4.95 -7.79
C VAL A 170 -13.74 6.45 -7.93
N ALA A 171 -14.54 6.89 -8.91
CA ALA A 171 -14.97 8.27 -9.01
C ALA A 171 -16.02 8.56 -7.94
N LEU A 172 -15.79 9.63 -7.18
CA LEU A 172 -16.63 10.08 -6.07
C LEU A 172 -17.13 11.49 -6.37
N PRO A 173 -18.39 11.63 -6.85
CA PRO A 173 -19.02 12.93 -6.98
C PRO A 173 -19.07 13.60 -5.61
N LEU A 174 -18.64 14.85 -5.55
CA LEU A 174 -18.64 15.63 -4.34
C LEU A 174 -19.86 16.55 -4.33
N PRO A 175 -20.49 16.76 -3.15
CA PRO A 175 -21.50 17.81 -3.02
C PRO A 175 -20.86 19.19 -3.24
N PRO A 176 -21.65 20.24 -3.53
CA PRO A 176 -21.11 21.59 -3.75
C PRO A 176 -20.11 22.05 -2.67
N GLY A 177 -18.97 22.56 -3.11
CA GLY A 177 -17.85 22.98 -2.27
C GLY A 177 -17.11 21.82 -1.59
N GLY A 178 -17.42 20.57 -1.92
CA GLY A 178 -16.77 19.39 -1.35
C GLY A 178 -15.31 19.28 -1.76
N GLN A 179 -14.96 19.68 -2.98
CA GLN A 179 -13.59 19.74 -3.46
C GLN A 179 -12.78 20.78 -2.67
N ALA A 180 -13.34 21.95 -2.37
CA ALA A 180 -12.68 22.95 -1.54
C ALA A 180 -12.43 22.43 -0.11
N ARG A 181 -13.42 21.78 0.50
CA ARG A 181 -13.28 21.18 1.85
C ARG A 181 -12.27 20.02 1.86
N LEU A 182 -12.25 19.20 0.82
CA LEU A 182 -11.29 18.11 0.66
C LEU A 182 -9.85 18.65 0.56
N GLN A 183 -9.63 19.65 -0.29
CA GLN A 183 -8.32 20.28 -0.43
C GLN A 183 -7.87 20.97 0.86
N ALA A 184 -8.80 21.63 1.57
CA ALA A 184 -8.53 22.21 2.89
C ALA A 184 -8.13 21.14 3.91
N PHE A 185 -8.76 19.96 3.89
CA PHE A 185 -8.35 18.83 4.74
C PHE A 185 -6.95 18.32 4.40
N ILE A 186 -6.64 18.13 3.11
CA ILE A 186 -5.31 17.66 2.66
C ILE A 186 -4.24 18.68 3.05
N ALA A 187 -4.44 19.97 2.73
CA ALA A 187 -3.53 21.04 3.11
C ALA A 187 -3.39 21.13 4.64
N GLY A 188 -4.50 21.03 5.37
CA GLY A 188 -4.53 21.01 6.83
C GLY A 188 -3.93 19.75 7.46
N SER A 189 -3.59 18.73 6.68
CA SER A 189 -2.87 17.53 7.15
C SER A 189 -1.35 17.72 7.11
N ILE A 190 -0.86 18.72 6.38
CA ILE A 190 0.56 19.02 6.20
C ILE A 190 1.02 20.07 7.21
N LEU A 191 2.25 19.95 7.70
CA LEU A 191 2.91 21.01 8.44
C LEU A 191 3.55 22.00 7.48
N TRP A 192 3.34 23.29 7.72
CA TRP A 192 3.81 24.39 6.87
C TRP A 192 4.71 25.33 7.67
N ASP A 193 5.69 25.92 6.99
CA ASP A 193 6.54 27.01 7.46
C ASP A 193 6.22 28.24 6.60
N GLY A 194 5.26 29.05 7.05
CA GLY A 194 4.66 30.08 6.22
C GLY A 194 3.87 29.47 5.06
N ALA A 195 4.23 29.81 3.82
CA ALA A 195 3.62 29.27 2.61
C ALA A 195 4.30 27.97 2.12
N GLU A 196 5.41 27.56 2.73
CA GLU A 196 6.20 26.42 2.28
C GLU A 196 5.86 25.15 3.07
N PRO A 197 5.52 24.02 2.42
CA PRO A 197 5.23 22.78 3.12
C PRO A 197 6.54 22.14 3.63
N ARG A 198 6.56 21.70 4.90
CA ARG A 198 7.75 21.10 5.51
C ARG A 198 8.06 19.73 4.90
N PRO A 199 9.24 19.53 4.28
CA PRO A 199 9.60 18.23 3.72
C PRO A 199 9.84 17.19 4.82
N ALA A 200 9.23 16.00 4.67
CA ALA A 200 9.56 14.83 5.47
C ALA A 200 10.80 14.08 4.95
N HIS A 201 11.28 14.41 3.76
CA HIS A 201 12.51 13.87 3.18
C HIS A 201 13.16 14.93 2.27
N PRO A 202 14.50 15.06 2.25
CA PRO A 202 15.18 16.12 1.48
C PRO A 202 15.07 15.97 -0.04
N ARG A 203 14.69 14.79 -0.54
CA ARG A 203 14.59 14.49 -1.98
C ARG A 203 13.33 13.66 -2.28
N PRO A 204 12.84 13.64 -3.53
CA PRO A 204 11.83 12.68 -3.93
C PRO A 204 12.24 11.24 -3.65
N VAL A 205 11.27 10.40 -3.31
CA VAL A 205 11.42 8.95 -3.13
C VAL A 205 10.32 8.29 -3.95
N GLN A 206 10.66 7.35 -4.84
CA GLN A 206 9.69 6.66 -5.71
C GLN A 206 8.73 7.64 -6.44
N ASP A 207 9.31 8.64 -7.11
CA ASP A 207 8.59 9.69 -7.86
C ASP A 207 7.59 10.51 -7.03
N SER A 208 7.74 10.50 -5.71
CA SER A 208 6.83 11.14 -4.77
C SER A 208 7.58 12.11 -3.86
N LEU A 209 6.94 13.23 -3.53
CA LEU A 209 7.38 14.15 -2.49
C LEU A 209 6.65 13.81 -1.19
N PHE A 210 7.37 13.88 -0.08
CA PHE A 210 6.81 13.60 1.24
C PHE A 210 6.91 14.84 2.12
N TYR A 211 5.80 15.19 2.76
CA TYR A 211 5.71 16.32 3.68
C TYR A 211 5.40 15.85 5.09
N GLU A 212 5.90 16.57 6.10
CA GLU A 212 5.60 16.23 7.49
C GLU A 212 4.11 16.39 7.76
N ALA A 213 3.47 15.37 8.33
CA ALA A 213 2.06 15.45 8.66
C ALA A 213 1.85 16.09 10.04
N ARG A 214 0.75 16.82 10.22
CA ARG A 214 0.34 17.36 11.52
C ARG A 214 0.00 16.27 12.53
N ARG A 215 -0.49 15.12 12.06
CA ARG A 215 -0.86 13.98 12.88
C ARG A 215 0.12 12.82 12.67
N GLY A 216 0.46 12.15 13.77
CA GLY A 216 1.25 10.92 13.74
C GLY A 216 0.46 9.72 13.21
N TYR A 217 1.16 8.69 12.77
CA TYR A 217 0.59 7.40 12.40
C TYR A 217 0.49 6.49 13.64
N SER A 218 -0.57 5.69 13.72
CA SER A 218 -0.69 4.59 14.69
C SER A 218 -1.63 3.50 14.16
N LEU A 219 -1.75 2.37 14.86
CA LEU A 219 -2.72 1.33 14.53
C LEU A 219 -4.20 1.80 14.57
N LEU A 220 -4.46 2.92 15.24
CA LEU A 220 -5.79 3.54 15.31
C LEU A 220 -5.93 4.75 14.38
N TYR A 221 -4.83 5.17 13.73
CA TYR A 221 -4.82 6.27 12.76
C TYR A 221 -3.89 5.94 11.60
N THR A 222 -4.46 5.30 10.58
CA THR A 222 -3.73 4.80 9.41
C THR A 222 -4.01 5.65 8.17
N CYS A 223 -3.41 5.27 7.02
CA CYS A 223 -3.76 5.80 5.70
C CYS A 223 -5.27 5.76 5.44
N ASN A 224 -5.94 4.72 5.91
CA ASN A 224 -7.36 4.49 5.66
C ASN A 224 -8.24 5.34 6.58
N THR A 225 -7.83 5.56 7.84
CA THR A 225 -8.49 6.51 8.74
C THR A 225 -8.38 7.94 8.20
N TRP A 226 -7.18 8.34 7.77
CA TRP A 226 -6.94 9.65 7.16
C TRP A 226 -7.78 9.85 5.89
N THR A 227 -7.85 8.84 5.03
CA THR A 227 -8.71 8.84 3.84
C THR A 227 -10.18 9.00 4.20
N ALA A 228 -10.69 8.25 5.19
CA ALA A 228 -12.07 8.36 5.63
C ALA A 228 -12.38 9.76 6.21
N GLU A 229 -11.46 10.34 6.97
CA GLU A 229 -11.59 11.72 7.46
C GLU A 229 -11.63 12.74 6.31
N ALA A 230 -10.80 12.56 5.27
CA ALA A 230 -10.78 13.41 4.08
C ALA A 230 -12.12 13.37 3.32
N LEU A 231 -12.63 12.17 3.05
CA LEU A 231 -13.90 11.96 2.35
C LEU A 231 -15.07 12.53 3.16
N ARG A 232 -15.05 12.34 4.49
CA ARG A 232 -16.04 12.94 5.40
C ARG A 232 -15.97 14.46 5.38
N ALA A 233 -14.76 15.05 5.39
CA ALA A 233 -14.57 16.50 5.29
C ALA A 233 -15.09 17.05 3.95
N ALA A 234 -14.95 16.29 2.86
CA ALA A 234 -15.54 16.60 1.56
C ALA A 234 -17.08 16.62 1.58
N GLY A 235 -17.71 16.10 2.64
CA GLY A 235 -19.16 16.02 2.80
C GLY A 235 -19.77 14.70 2.32
N LEU A 236 -18.94 13.68 2.07
CA LEU A 236 -19.43 12.35 1.74
C LEU A 236 -19.92 11.61 3.00
N PRO A 237 -20.91 10.70 2.87
CA PRO A 237 -21.47 9.93 3.99
C PRO A 237 -20.53 8.78 4.42
N VAL A 238 -19.30 9.13 4.78
CA VAL A 238 -18.24 8.21 5.24
C VAL A 238 -17.94 8.48 6.71
N SER A 239 -17.95 7.43 7.52
CA SER A 239 -17.48 7.43 8.90
C SER A 239 -16.00 7.08 8.95
N ALA A 240 -15.23 7.82 9.76
CA ALA A 240 -13.83 7.51 10.05
C ALA A 240 -13.64 6.69 11.33
N GLN A 241 -14.71 6.55 12.14
CA GLN A 241 -14.67 5.86 13.42
C GLN A 241 -14.39 4.37 13.19
N GLY A 242 -13.33 3.86 13.82
CA GLY A 242 -12.93 2.45 13.71
C GLY A 242 -12.37 2.03 12.34
N VAL A 243 -12.21 2.97 11.40
CA VAL A 243 -11.63 2.66 10.08
C VAL A 243 -10.12 2.53 10.21
N VAL A 244 -9.61 1.32 9.98
CA VAL A 244 -8.17 1.02 9.96
C VAL A 244 -7.74 0.40 8.61
N LEU A 245 -8.63 -0.38 7.98
CA LEU A 245 -8.37 -1.12 6.75
C LEU A 245 -9.02 -0.44 5.53
N ALA A 246 -8.41 -0.61 4.35
CA ALA A 246 -8.93 -0.06 3.10
C ALA A 246 -10.36 -0.54 2.81
N GLY A 247 -10.60 -1.84 3.01
CA GLY A 247 -11.93 -2.45 2.84
C GLY A 247 -13.03 -1.78 3.67
N ALA A 248 -12.69 -1.24 4.85
CA ALA A 248 -13.65 -0.54 5.70
C ALA A 248 -14.04 0.84 5.14
N VAL A 249 -13.18 1.50 4.35
CA VAL A 249 -13.56 2.70 3.58
C VAL A 249 -14.39 2.30 2.37
N LEU A 250 -13.89 1.32 1.60
CA LEU A 250 -14.51 0.86 0.36
C LEU A 250 -15.94 0.37 0.57
N ALA A 251 -16.22 -0.30 1.69
CA ALA A 251 -17.55 -0.79 2.05
C ALA A 251 -18.57 0.33 2.29
N GLN A 252 -18.13 1.58 2.44
CA GLN A 252 -19.01 2.73 2.63
C GLN A 252 -19.31 3.45 1.31
N LEU A 253 -18.50 3.24 0.26
CA LEU A 253 -18.64 3.95 -1.02
C LEU A 253 -19.96 3.68 -1.75
N PRO A 254 -20.64 2.52 -1.63
CA PRO A 254 -21.97 2.34 -2.19
C PRO A 254 -23.02 3.34 -1.65
N ARG A 255 -22.75 4.02 -0.53
CA ARG A 255 -23.62 5.09 0.00
C ARG A 255 -23.40 6.44 -0.69
N VAL A 256 -22.33 6.58 -1.46
CA VAL A 256 -22.03 7.79 -2.22
C VAL A 256 -22.86 7.77 -3.50
N ALA A 257 -23.87 8.63 -3.56
CA ALA A 257 -24.73 8.76 -4.73
C ALA A 257 -23.90 9.15 -5.97
N GLY A 258 -24.09 8.43 -7.07
CA GLY A 258 -23.38 8.66 -8.33
C GLY A 258 -21.92 8.19 -8.35
N GLY A 259 -21.43 7.54 -7.29
CA GLY A 259 -20.11 6.93 -7.29
C GLY A 259 -20.03 5.76 -8.28
N CYS A 260 -18.92 5.67 -9.01
CA CYS A 260 -18.72 4.63 -10.01
C CYS A 260 -17.24 4.24 -10.14
N VAL A 261 -16.96 3.02 -10.62
CA VAL A 261 -15.60 2.56 -10.89
C VAL A 261 -15.22 2.88 -12.32
N LEU A 262 -14.11 3.59 -12.50
CA LEU A 262 -13.46 3.70 -13.79
C LEU A 262 -12.87 2.33 -14.13
N GLY A 263 -13.33 1.76 -15.25
CA GLY A 263 -12.76 0.54 -15.79
C GLY A 263 -11.28 0.72 -16.15
N PRO A 264 -10.50 -0.36 -16.27
CA PRO A 264 -9.14 -0.25 -16.76
C PRO A 264 -9.18 0.45 -18.12
N ALA A 265 -8.36 1.50 -18.29
CA ALA A 265 -8.16 2.10 -19.58
C ALA A 265 -7.83 0.99 -20.58
N LEU A 266 -8.71 0.78 -21.57
CA LEU A 266 -8.41 -0.10 -22.69
C LEU A 266 -7.18 0.51 -23.36
N ARG A 267 -6.02 -0.13 -23.18
CA ARG A 267 -4.81 0.22 -23.93
C ARG A 267 -5.17 0.08 -25.41
N ARG A 268 -5.32 1.21 -26.11
CA ARG A 268 -5.32 1.22 -27.56
C ARG A 268 -3.89 1.16 -28.06
#